data_AF-A0A1Y3N3Y9-F1
#
_entry.id   AF-A0A1Y3N3Y9-F1
#
_cell.length_a   1.000
_cell.length_b   1.000
_cell.length_c   1.000
_cell.angle_alpha   90.00
_cell.angle_beta   90.00
_cell.angle_gamma   90.00
#
_symmetry.space_group_name_H-M   'P 1'
#
loop_
_entity.id
_entity.type
_entity.pdbx_description
1 polymer ?
#
loop_
_entity_poly.entity_id
_entity_poly.type
_entity_poly.pdbx_seq_one_letter_code
_entity_poly.pdbx_strand_id
1 'polypeptide(L)'
;VYENEIFAILGHNGAGKSTLIKIMTGALKPDNGEILYEGLTLRNNIQTIREKIGNFFFFRCCSKELSGGQKRKLCIGIALIGNPKYMFLDEPTTSLDPLSRRKIWDLLIKLKKNRIIFLCTHYMDEADILADRKMIINKGKIRCLGTSLFLKHHFNLNYQLNIETKDKKEV
;
A
#
# COMPACT_ATOMS: atom_id res chain seq x y z
N VAL A 1 0.01 -11.78 -6.22
CA VAL A 1 0.58 -10.44 -6.45
C VAL A 1 1.73 -10.62 -7.42
N TYR A 2 1.84 -9.74 -8.38
CA TYR A 2 2.78 -9.81 -9.49
C TYR A 2 4.04 -9.02 -9.18
N GLU A 3 5.14 -9.37 -9.86
CA GLU A 3 6.35 -8.58 -9.82
C GLU A 3 6.12 -7.22 -10.50
N ASN A 4 6.80 -6.18 -10.02
CA ASN A 4 6.59 -4.81 -10.47
C ASN A 4 5.14 -4.36 -10.25
N GLU A 5 4.57 -4.64 -9.07
CA GLU A 5 3.19 -4.26 -8.72
C GLU A 5 3.19 -3.48 -7.40
N ILE A 6 2.52 -2.32 -7.40
CA ILE A 6 2.06 -1.67 -6.17
C ILE A 6 0.64 -2.17 -5.90
N PHE A 7 0.50 -2.98 -4.86
CA PHE A 7 -0.76 -3.58 -4.44
C PHE A 7 -1.31 -2.86 -3.21
N ALA A 8 -2.41 -2.14 -3.37
CA ALA A 8 -3.04 -1.42 -2.25
C ALA A 8 -4.09 -2.27 -1.53
N ILE A 9 -4.10 -2.18 -0.20
CA ILE A 9 -5.07 -2.79 0.69
C ILE A 9 -5.89 -1.65 1.31
N LEU A 10 -7.15 -1.57 0.91
CA LEU A 10 -8.12 -0.55 1.31
C LEU A 10 -9.17 -1.13 2.27
N GLY A 11 -9.79 -0.25 3.05
CA GLY A 11 -10.85 -0.60 3.99
C GLY A 11 -10.98 0.45 5.09
N HIS A 12 -12.08 0.44 5.82
CA HIS A 12 -12.27 1.32 6.97
C HIS A 12 -11.29 1.00 8.12
N ASN A 13 -11.24 1.87 9.13
CA ASN A 13 -10.48 1.59 10.34
C ASN A 13 -11.09 0.39 11.08
N GLY A 14 -10.24 -0.57 11.48
CA GLY A 14 -10.70 -1.84 12.06
C GLY A 14 -11.17 -2.88 11.04
N ALA A 15 -11.04 -2.65 9.73
CA ALA A 15 -11.37 -3.66 8.71
C ALA A 15 -10.44 -4.89 8.72
N GLY A 16 -9.26 -4.79 9.35
CA GLY A 16 -8.25 -5.86 9.41
C GLY A 16 -7.03 -5.66 8.52
N LYS A 17 -6.84 -4.47 7.93
CA LYS A 17 -5.71 -4.14 7.02
C LYS A 17 -4.33 -4.43 7.65
N SER A 18 -4.02 -3.78 8.78
CA SER A 18 -2.73 -3.97 9.47
C SER A 18 -2.56 -5.39 10.02
N THR A 19 -3.66 -6.04 10.43
CA THR A 19 -3.64 -7.46 10.83
C THR A 19 -3.24 -8.35 9.66
N LEU A 20 -3.78 -8.10 8.46
CA LEU A 20 -3.41 -8.84 7.27
C LEU A 20 -1.93 -8.64 6.91
N ILE A 21 -1.40 -7.41 6.98
CA ILE A 21 0.04 -7.18 6.79
C ILE A 21 0.85 -7.99 7.79
N LYS A 22 0.50 -7.96 9.08
CA LYS A 22 1.22 -8.72 10.12
C LYS A 22 1.19 -10.23 9.88
N ILE A 23 0.09 -10.74 9.34
CA ILE A 23 -0.03 -12.14 8.94
C ILE A 23 0.90 -12.42 7.75
N MET A 24 0.84 -11.59 6.70
CA MET A 24 1.71 -11.70 5.52
C MET A 24 3.20 -11.65 5.88
N THR A 25 3.62 -10.76 6.77
CA THR A 25 5.02 -10.63 7.17
C THR A 25 5.48 -11.69 8.19
N GLY A 26 4.57 -12.55 8.66
CA GLY A 26 4.88 -13.56 9.67
C GLY A 26 5.12 -13.00 11.08
N ALA A 27 4.61 -11.78 11.35
CA ALA A 27 4.55 -11.22 12.70
C ALA A 27 3.33 -11.75 13.50
N LEU A 28 2.29 -12.20 12.81
CA LEU A 28 1.13 -12.86 13.38
C LEU A 28 0.87 -14.19 12.66
N LYS A 29 0.54 -15.24 13.41
CA LYS A 29 0.18 -16.54 12.83
C LYS A 29 -1.30 -16.51 12.41
N PRO A 30 -1.65 -16.97 11.19
CA PRO A 30 -3.06 -17.13 10.82
C PRO A 30 -3.67 -18.34 11.57
N ASP A 31 -4.92 -18.19 12.00
CA ASP A 31 -5.68 -19.28 12.63
C ASP A 31 -5.90 -20.44 11.66
N ASN A 32 -6.24 -20.12 10.40
CA ASN A 32 -6.48 -21.07 9.32
C ASN A 32 -5.78 -20.64 8.02
N GLY A 33 -5.50 -21.61 7.15
CA GLY A 33 -4.83 -21.39 5.88
C GLY A 33 -3.32 -21.16 5.99
N GLU A 34 -2.70 -20.88 4.85
CA GLU A 34 -1.27 -20.66 4.72
C GLU A 34 -0.95 -19.51 3.76
N ILE A 35 0.27 -18.99 3.88
CA ILE A 35 0.77 -17.89 3.05
C ILE A 35 1.91 -18.45 2.21
N LEU A 36 1.83 -18.23 0.91
CA LEU A 36 2.76 -18.72 -0.08
C LEU A 36 3.51 -17.53 -0.71
N TYR A 37 4.84 -17.58 -0.62
CA TYR A 37 5.75 -16.66 -1.31
C TYR A 37 6.52 -17.45 -2.37
N GLU A 38 6.32 -17.17 -3.65
CA GLU A 38 6.98 -17.92 -4.75
C GLU A 38 6.75 -19.44 -4.66
N GLY A 39 5.56 -19.85 -4.20
CA GLY A 39 5.23 -21.27 -3.98
C GLY A 39 5.77 -21.86 -2.67
N LEU A 40 6.55 -21.11 -1.89
CA LEU A 40 7.06 -21.54 -0.60
C LEU A 40 6.12 -21.10 0.54
N THR A 41 5.72 -22.05 1.38
CA THR A 41 4.94 -21.75 2.58
C THR A 41 5.76 -20.98 3.61
N LEU A 42 5.19 -19.89 4.14
CA LEU A 42 5.80 -19.02 5.16
C LEU A 42 6.19 -19.78 6.44
N ARG A 43 5.37 -20.75 6.86
CA ARG A 43 5.59 -21.52 8.10
C ARG A 43 6.91 -22.31 8.08
N ASN A 44 7.26 -22.89 6.93
CA ASN A 44 8.43 -23.76 6.80
C ASN A 44 9.70 -22.97 6.41
N ASN A 45 9.55 -21.80 5.78
CA ASN A 45 10.66 -21.05 5.19
C ASN A 45 10.74 -19.61 5.72
N ILE A 46 10.38 -19.39 7.00
CA ILE A 46 10.24 -18.04 7.55
C ILE A 46 11.53 -17.22 7.47
N GLN A 47 12.70 -17.86 7.61
CA GLN A 47 13.98 -17.17 7.62
C GLN A 47 14.35 -16.65 6.23
N THR A 48 14.30 -17.52 5.22
CA THR A 48 14.53 -17.15 3.81
C THR A 48 13.53 -16.10 3.32
N ILE A 49 12.27 -16.22 3.74
CA ILE A 49 11.23 -15.27 3.35
C ILE A 49 11.44 -13.92 4.06
N ARG A 50 11.85 -13.90 5.34
CA ARG A 50 12.16 -12.65 6.06
C ARG A 50 13.33 -11.90 5.43
N GLU A 51 14.36 -12.60 4.96
CA GLU A 51 15.45 -11.99 4.21
C GLU A 51 14.95 -11.29 2.93
N LYS A 52 14.00 -11.92 2.21
CA LYS A 52 13.39 -11.34 0.99
C LYS A 52 12.40 -10.20 1.27
N ILE A 53 11.68 -10.24 2.40
CA ILE A 53 10.71 -9.22 2.83
C ILE A 53 11.41 -7.94 3.34
N GLY A 54 12.73 -7.99 3.54
CA GLY A 54 13.45 -6.93 4.21
C GLY A 54 13.06 -6.83 5.69
N ASN A 55 13.93 -6.19 6.47
CA ASN A 55 13.64 -5.89 7.87
C ASN A 55 12.58 -4.79 7.98
N PHE A 56 11.34 -5.10 7.61
CA PHE A 56 10.19 -4.28 7.91
C PHE A 56 9.65 -4.67 9.27
N PHE A 57 10.40 -4.31 10.31
CA PHE A 57 9.75 -4.15 11.60
C PHE A 57 8.93 -2.87 11.54
N PHE A 58 7.77 -2.92 12.18
CA PHE A 58 6.80 -1.88 12.43
C PHE A 58 7.45 -0.70 13.18
N PHE A 59 8.52 -0.13 12.64
CA PHE A 59 9.32 0.91 13.26
C PHE A 59 8.48 2.16 13.23
N ARG A 60 7.68 2.33 14.27
CA ARG A 60 7.39 3.64 14.78
C ARG A 60 8.74 4.17 15.25
N CYS A 61 9.45 4.93 14.42
CA CYS A 61 10.74 5.51 14.81
C CYS A 61 10.52 6.34 16.08
N CYS A 62 11.02 5.84 17.22
CA CYS A 62 10.98 6.51 18.52
C CYS A 62 12.09 7.57 18.62
N SER A 63 12.21 8.44 17.62
CA SER A 63 13.00 9.67 17.79
C SER A 63 12.20 10.68 18.61
N LYS A 64 12.79 11.34 19.58
CA LYS A 64 12.10 12.40 20.33
C LYS A 64 12.14 13.75 19.61
N GLU A 65 13.10 13.93 18.72
CA GLU A 65 13.43 15.22 18.09
C GLU A 65 12.82 15.40 16.69
N LEU A 66 12.43 14.31 16.02
CA LEU A 66 11.84 14.37 14.68
C LEU A 66 10.32 14.60 14.72
N SER A 67 9.84 15.43 13.79
CA SER A 67 8.40 15.59 13.55
C SER A 67 7.76 14.27 13.08
N GLY A 68 6.43 14.14 13.21
CA GLY A 68 5.71 12.95 12.75
C GLY A 68 6.00 12.61 11.28
N GLY A 69 6.05 13.64 10.43
CA GLY A 69 6.38 13.47 9.02
C GLY A 69 7.85 13.09 8.75
N GLN A 70 8.79 13.67 9.50
CA GLN A 70 10.21 13.29 9.38
C GLN A 70 10.45 11.85 9.82
N LYS A 71 9.82 11.40 10.91
CA LYS A 71 9.83 9.99 11.34
C LYS A 71 9.36 9.08 10.23
N ARG A 72 8.25 9.43 9.56
CA ARG A 72 7.69 8.65 8.46
C ARG A 72 8.67 8.52 7.29
N LYS A 73 9.29 9.63 6.88
CA LYS A 73 10.32 9.65 5.84
C LYS A 73 11.53 8.78 6.21
N LEU A 74 11.97 8.86 7.47
CA LEU A 74 13.05 8.02 7.98
C LEU A 74 12.68 6.53 7.97
N CYS A 75 11.48 6.16 8.40
CA CYS A 75 11.00 4.78 8.37
C CYS A 75 11.02 4.21 6.94
N ILE A 76 10.55 5.00 5.98
CA ILE A 76 10.58 4.62 4.56
C ILE A 76 12.03 4.49 4.10
N GLY A 77 12.90 5.46 4.42
CA GLY A 77 14.33 5.38 4.10
C GLY A 77 14.98 4.09 4.63
N ILE A 78 14.77 3.75 5.90
CA ILE A 78 15.28 2.53 6.52
C ILE A 78 14.77 1.27 5.80
N ALA A 79 13.48 1.23 5.44
CA ALA A 79 12.89 0.11 4.71
C ALA A 79 13.53 -0.10 3.32
N LEU A 80 14.13 0.95 2.74
CA LEU A 80 14.74 0.90 1.41
C LEU A 80 16.20 0.44 1.41
N ILE A 81 16.94 0.61 2.52
CA ILE A 81 18.38 0.34 2.61
C ILE A 81 18.72 -1.11 2.22
N GLY A 82 17.85 -2.08 2.53
CA GLY A 82 18.08 -3.50 2.25
C GLY A 82 17.69 -3.99 0.85
N ASN A 83 17.30 -3.10 -0.06
CA ASN A 83 16.76 -3.44 -1.39
C ASN A 83 15.77 -4.64 -1.37
N PRO A 84 14.75 -4.67 -0.48
CA PRO A 84 13.88 -5.84 -0.35
C PRO A 84 13.04 -6.08 -1.60
N LYS A 85 12.80 -7.37 -1.88
CA LYS A 85 11.91 -7.81 -2.98
C LYS A 85 10.45 -7.52 -2.66
N TYR A 86 10.04 -7.76 -1.41
CA TYR A 86 8.70 -7.47 -0.92
C TYR A 86 8.77 -6.32 0.08
N MET A 87 8.05 -5.24 -0.16
CA MET A 87 8.00 -4.09 0.74
C MET A 87 6.57 -3.91 1.24
N PHE A 88 6.39 -3.82 2.56
CA PHE A 88 5.09 -3.56 3.17
C PHE A 88 5.08 -2.14 3.76
N LEU A 89 4.05 -1.35 3.51
CA LEU A 89 3.93 0.03 3.98
C LEU A 89 2.56 0.24 4.60
N ASP A 90 2.51 0.39 5.93
CA ASP A 90 1.24 0.62 6.65
C ASP A 90 0.99 2.11 6.88
N GLU A 91 0.15 2.73 6.05
CA GLU A 91 -0.22 4.15 6.08
C GLU A 91 0.99 5.11 5.85
N PRO A 92 1.79 4.95 4.77
CA PRO A 92 3.06 5.65 4.54
C PRO A 92 3.00 7.16 4.44
N THR A 93 1.85 7.73 4.13
CA THR A 93 1.72 9.17 3.89
C THR A 93 0.86 9.90 4.91
N THR A 94 0.40 9.20 5.94
CA THR A 94 -0.32 9.79 7.07
C THR A 94 0.56 10.81 7.80
N SER A 95 -0.04 11.92 8.20
CA SER A 95 0.63 13.04 8.88
C SER A 95 1.69 13.79 8.04
N LEU A 96 1.64 13.65 6.72
CA LEU A 96 2.47 14.44 5.79
C LEU A 96 1.66 15.55 5.12
N ASP A 97 2.33 16.68 4.91
CA ASP A 97 1.84 17.75 4.05
C ASP A 97 1.74 17.27 2.57
N PRO A 98 0.91 17.93 1.74
CA PRO A 98 0.68 17.51 0.36
C PRO A 98 1.97 17.42 -0.50
N LEU A 99 2.95 18.29 -0.29
CA LEU A 99 4.19 18.29 -1.08
C LEU A 99 5.07 17.09 -0.70
N SER A 100 5.22 16.83 0.60
CA SER A 100 5.94 15.66 1.11
C SER A 100 5.30 14.35 0.65
N ARG A 101 3.97 14.29 0.60
CA ARG A 101 3.22 13.12 0.11
C ARG A 101 3.56 12.83 -1.35
N ARG A 102 3.49 13.83 -2.23
CA ARG A 102 3.84 13.69 -3.66
C ARG A 102 5.26 13.18 -3.86
N LYS A 103 6.23 13.71 -3.10
CA LYS A 103 7.62 13.23 -3.16
C LYS A 103 7.75 11.74 -2.81
N ILE A 104 7.00 11.26 -1.83
CA ILE A 104 6.99 9.83 -1.48
C ILE A 104 6.29 9.02 -2.58
N TRP A 105 5.21 9.53 -3.15
CA TRP A 105 4.52 8.86 -4.25
C TRP A 105 5.45 8.64 -5.44
N ASP A 106 6.16 9.70 -5.87
CA ASP A 106 7.14 9.62 -6.95
C ASP A 106 8.26 8.63 -6.64
N LEU A 107 8.70 8.59 -5.37
CA LEU A 107 9.70 7.64 -4.90
C LEU A 107 9.20 6.19 -4.99
N LEU A 108 7.99 5.91 -4.52
CA LEU A 108 7.41 4.56 -4.56
C LEU A 108 7.20 4.07 -6.00
N ILE A 109 6.74 4.94 -6.89
CA ILE A 109 6.58 4.63 -8.32
C ILE A 109 7.93 4.27 -8.95
N LYS A 110 9.00 5.04 -8.64
CA LYS A 110 10.35 4.76 -9.15
C LYS A 110 10.92 3.45 -8.61
N LEU A 111 10.63 3.12 -7.36
CA LEU A 111 11.14 1.93 -6.68
C LEU A 111 10.38 0.64 -6.99
N LYS A 112 9.20 0.74 -7.61
CA LYS A 112 8.37 -0.39 -8.01
C LYS A 112 9.12 -1.41 -8.87
N LYS A 113 10.13 -0.98 -9.66
CA LYS A 113 10.89 -1.88 -10.53
C LYS A 113 11.65 -2.94 -9.73
N ASN A 114 11.53 -4.20 -10.15
CA ASN A 114 12.03 -5.42 -9.53
C ASN A 114 11.55 -5.64 -8.08
N ARG A 115 10.40 -5.04 -7.71
CA ARG A 115 9.85 -5.12 -6.36
C ARG A 115 8.35 -5.32 -6.37
N ILE A 116 7.85 -5.78 -5.23
CA ILE A 116 6.43 -5.89 -4.93
C ILE A 116 6.16 -5.01 -3.72
N ILE A 117 5.28 -4.02 -3.86
CA ILE A 117 5.00 -3.06 -2.81
C ILE A 117 3.56 -3.24 -2.35
N PHE A 118 3.38 -3.64 -1.09
CA PHE A 118 2.09 -3.67 -0.42
C PHE A 118 1.86 -2.36 0.31
N LEU A 119 0.75 -1.69 0.02
CA LEU A 119 0.40 -0.40 0.59
C LEU A 119 -0.93 -0.51 1.33
N CYS A 120 -0.95 -0.34 2.65
CA CYS A 120 -2.20 -0.08 3.37
C CYS A 120 -2.45 1.42 3.44
N THR A 121 -3.62 1.84 2.98
CA THR A 121 -4.05 3.24 3.09
C THR A 121 -5.57 3.30 3.31
N HIS A 122 -6.02 4.35 3.98
CA HIS A 122 -7.43 4.74 4.04
C HIS A 122 -7.76 5.85 3.03
N TYR A 123 -6.76 6.42 2.36
CA TYR A 123 -6.94 7.45 1.33
C TYR A 123 -7.18 6.81 -0.04
N MET A 124 -8.38 6.98 -0.59
CA MET A 124 -8.73 6.41 -1.90
C MET A 124 -7.91 7.04 -3.03
N ASP A 125 -7.66 8.35 -2.98
CA ASP A 125 -6.85 9.08 -3.97
C ASP A 125 -5.42 8.54 -4.06
N GLU A 126 -4.80 8.26 -2.90
CA GLU A 126 -3.47 7.67 -2.85
C GLU A 126 -3.43 6.33 -3.56
N ALA A 127 -4.39 5.46 -3.26
CA ALA A 127 -4.47 4.18 -3.93
C ALA A 127 -4.80 4.34 -5.41
N ASP A 128 -5.62 5.32 -5.82
CA ASP A 128 -5.99 5.54 -7.23
C ASP A 128 -4.78 5.96 -8.06
N ILE A 129 -3.86 6.73 -7.47
CA ILE A 129 -2.67 7.23 -8.12
C ILE A 129 -1.52 6.22 -8.09
N LEU A 130 -1.32 5.54 -6.96
CA LEU A 130 -0.15 4.67 -6.76
C LEU A 130 -0.39 3.22 -7.17
N ALA A 131 -1.57 2.68 -6.92
CA ALA A 131 -1.78 1.25 -6.93
C ALA A 131 -2.16 0.75 -8.32
N ASP A 132 -1.47 -0.27 -8.80
CA ASP A 132 -1.85 -1.00 -10.01
C ASP A 132 -3.15 -1.77 -9.75
N ARG A 133 -3.24 -2.41 -8.59
CA ARG A 133 -4.41 -3.15 -8.13
C ARG A 133 -4.67 -2.90 -6.66
N LYS A 134 -5.93 -3.05 -6.31
CA LYS A 134 -6.46 -2.77 -5.00
C LYS A 134 -7.26 -3.94 -4.50
N MET A 135 -7.21 -4.15 -3.21
CA MET A 135 -8.05 -5.08 -2.48
C MET A 135 -8.82 -4.31 -1.43
N ILE A 136 -10.14 -4.41 -1.45
CA ILE A 136 -11.02 -3.78 -0.47
C ILE A 136 -11.41 -4.83 0.56
N ILE A 137 -11.06 -4.59 1.82
CA ILE A 137 -11.39 -5.44 2.98
C ILE A 137 -12.48 -4.77 3.81
N ASN A 138 -13.43 -5.56 4.28
CA ASN A 138 -14.46 -5.15 5.24
C ASN A 138 -14.70 -6.28 6.25
N LYS A 139 -14.57 -5.98 7.56
CA LYS A 139 -14.73 -6.95 8.65
C LYS A 139 -13.97 -8.28 8.42
N GLY A 140 -12.69 -8.19 8.05
CA GLY A 140 -11.82 -9.36 7.84
C GLY A 140 -12.09 -10.16 6.56
N LYS A 141 -13.04 -9.73 5.71
CA LYS A 141 -13.34 -10.38 4.43
C LYS A 141 -12.94 -9.49 3.26
N ILE A 142 -12.34 -10.09 2.24
CA ILE A 142 -12.09 -9.42 0.96
C ILE A 142 -13.43 -9.26 0.26
N ARG A 143 -13.77 -8.03 -0.12
CA ARG A 143 -15.01 -7.69 -0.83
C ARG A 143 -14.78 -7.56 -2.32
N CYS A 144 -13.71 -6.86 -2.70
CA CYS A 144 -13.43 -6.54 -4.10
C CYS A 144 -11.93 -6.57 -4.32
N LEU A 145 -11.51 -6.91 -5.54
CA LEU A 145 -10.12 -6.92 -5.94
C LEU A 145 -10.00 -6.62 -7.44
N GLY A 146 -9.12 -5.69 -7.80
CA GLY A 146 -8.95 -5.28 -9.20
C GLY A 146 -8.24 -3.94 -9.37
N THR A 147 -8.10 -3.48 -10.61
CA THR A 147 -7.58 -2.15 -10.92
C THR A 147 -8.61 -1.07 -10.56
N SER A 148 -8.18 0.17 -10.37
CA SER A 148 -9.10 1.29 -10.12
C SER A 148 -10.18 1.41 -11.19
N LEU A 149 -9.81 1.28 -12.47
CA LEU A 149 -10.74 1.36 -13.59
C LEU A 149 -11.76 0.20 -13.56
N PHE A 150 -11.29 -1.04 -13.36
CA PHE A 150 -12.14 -2.21 -13.28
C PHE A 150 -13.17 -2.08 -12.15
N LEU A 151 -12.72 -1.67 -10.96
CA LEU A 151 -13.61 -1.53 -9.80
C LEU A 151 -14.64 -0.41 -10.03
N LYS A 152 -14.22 0.74 -10.57
CA LYS A 152 -15.14 1.84 -10.84
C LYS A 152 -16.21 1.49 -11.88
N HIS A 153 -15.82 0.78 -12.93
CA HIS A 153 -16.76 0.27 -13.93
C HIS A 153 -17.69 -0.80 -13.33
N HIS A 154 -17.14 -1.77 -12.58
CA HIS A 154 -17.92 -2.86 -11.99
C HIS A 154 -19.00 -2.38 -11.00
N PHE A 155 -18.72 -1.28 -10.27
CA PHE A 155 -19.67 -0.69 -9.33
C PHE A 155 -20.48 0.49 -9.91
N ASN A 156 -20.50 0.67 -11.24
CA ASN A 156 -21.22 1.76 -11.91
C ASN A 156 -20.94 3.15 -11.30
N LEU A 157 -19.67 3.41 -10.94
CA LEU A 157 -19.23 4.73 -10.50
C LEU A 157 -19.12 5.63 -11.73
N ASN A 158 -20.21 6.34 -12.01
CA ASN A 158 -20.29 7.30 -13.10
C ASN A 158 -19.42 8.52 -12.79
N TYR A 159 -18.71 9.01 -13.80
CA TYR A 159 -17.98 10.27 -13.71
C TYR A 159 -18.86 11.39 -14.28
N GLN A 160 -19.02 12.48 -13.52
CA GLN A 160 -19.58 13.72 -14.04
C GLN A 160 -18.44 14.68 -14.34
N LEU A 161 -18.29 15.06 -15.61
CA LEU A 161 -17.34 16.07 -16.06
C LEU A 161 -18.10 17.37 -16.31
N ASN A 162 -17.89 18.37 -15.45
CA ASN A 162 -18.41 19.71 -15.68
C ASN A 162 -17.34 20.51 -16.44
N ILE A 163 -17.66 20.93 -17.67
CA ILE A 163 -16.80 21.79 -18.48
C ILE A 163 -17.43 23.18 -18.50
N GLU A 164 -16.75 24.15 -17.91
CA GLU A 164 -17.10 25.56 -18.04
C GLU A 164 -16.17 26.22 -19.06
N THR A 165 -16.75 26.86 -20.07
CA THR A 165 -16.01 27.63 -21.06
C THR A 165 -16.27 29.12 -20.83
N LYS A 166 -15.24 29.96 -21.02
CA LYS A 166 -15.36 31.42 -20.89
C LYS A 166 -15.92 32.08 -22.16
N ASP A 167 -16.00 31.35 -23.27
CA ASP A 167 -16.54 31.87 -24.53
C ASP A 167 -18.05 31.66 -24.59
N LYS A 168 -18.80 32.74 -24.41
CA LYS A 168 -20.14 32.84 -24.98
C LYS A 168 -19.99 32.99 -26.49
N LYS A 169 -19.87 31.87 -27.21
CA LYS A 169 -20.31 31.89 -28.62
C LYS A 169 -21.82 31.76 -28.59
N GLU A 170 -22.48 32.90 -28.84
CA GLU A 170 -23.92 33.00 -29.07
C GLU A 170 -24.33 31.97 -30.14
N VAL A 171 -25.29 31.13 -29.77
CA VAL A 171 -26.03 30.26 -30.69
C VAL A 171 -27.26 31.04 -31.15
#